data_AF-A0A9P2H6F5-F1
#
_entry.id   AF-A0A9P2H6F5-F1
#
_cell.length_a   1.000
_cell.length_b   1.000
_cell.length_c   1.000
_cell.angle_alpha   90.00
_cell.angle_beta   90.00
_cell.angle_gamma   90.00
#
_symmetry.space_group_name_H-M   'P 1'
#
loop_
_entity.id
_entity.type
_entity.pdbx_description
1 polymer ?
#
loop_
_entity_poly.entity_id
_entity_poly.type
_entity_poly.pdbx_seq_one_letter_code
_entity_poly.pdbx_strand_id
1 'polypeptide(L)'
;MGRPHLNIVAVRRISMSFVNVAPQLVSTAAADAARIGSAINTANTAAAATTQVLAAAQDEVSTAIAALFGSHGQHYQAISAQVAAYQERFVLALSQASSTYAVAEAASATPLQNVLDAINAPVQSLTGAPIDRRRRETGIDGTGQAGG
;
A
#
# COMPACT_ATOMS: atom_id res chain seq x y z
N MET A 1 40.62 28.54 41.99
CA MET A 1 40.26 28.87 40.58
C MET A 1 39.40 27.74 40.03
N GLY A 2 38.09 27.81 40.23
CA GLY A 2 37.14 26.81 39.72
C GLY A 2 36.49 27.31 38.44
N ARG A 3 36.61 26.56 37.35
CA ARG A 3 35.81 26.76 36.13
C ARG A 3 34.61 25.81 36.23
N PRO A 4 33.36 26.28 36.06
CA PRO A 4 32.24 25.36 35.93
C PRO A 4 32.19 24.82 34.49
N HIS A 5 32.12 23.50 34.36
CA HIS A 5 31.85 22.82 33.10
C HIS A 5 30.36 22.95 32.77
N LEU A 6 30.02 23.71 31.72
CA LEU A 6 28.68 23.71 31.15
C LEU A 6 28.46 22.37 30.42
N ASN A 7 27.64 21.49 31.01
CA ASN A 7 27.16 20.29 30.34
C ASN A 7 25.91 20.66 29.51
N ILE A 8 26.11 21.05 28.25
CA ILE A 8 25.00 21.20 27.30
C ILE A 8 24.44 19.80 27.03
N VAL A 9 23.26 19.52 27.60
CA VAL A 9 22.43 18.38 27.21
C VAL A 9 22.01 18.62 25.76
N ALA A 10 22.74 17.99 24.83
CA ALA A 10 22.35 17.95 23.44
C ALA A 10 21.06 17.13 23.34
N VAL A 11 19.92 17.81 23.28
CA VAL A 11 18.65 17.22 22.87
C VAL A 11 18.85 16.77 21.42
N ARG A 12 19.15 15.49 21.23
CA ARG A 12 19.21 14.86 19.92
C ARG A 12 17.82 14.99 19.31
N ARG A 13 17.66 15.97 18.42
CA ARG A 13 16.47 16.11 17.58
C ARG A 13 16.40 14.87 16.69
N ILE A 14 15.64 13.87 17.11
CA ILE A 14 15.29 12.76 16.24
C ILE A 14 14.42 13.38 15.15
N SER A 15 15.00 13.62 13.98
CA SER A 15 14.21 13.94 12.80
C SER A 15 13.32 12.72 12.51
N MET A 16 12.03 12.84 12.84
CA MET A 16 11.05 11.85 12.40
C MET A 16 10.87 11.99 10.88
N SER A 17 11.18 10.91 10.16
CA SER A 17 10.65 10.73 8.82
C SER A 17 9.17 10.36 8.98
N PHE A 18 8.27 11.23 8.53
CA PHE A 18 6.85 10.92 8.47
C PHE A 18 6.56 10.19 7.16
N VAL A 19 5.99 9.00 7.25
CA VAL A 19 5.52 8.23 6.11
C VAL A 19 4.01 8.43 6.03
N ASN A 20 3.53 9.08 4.96
CA ASN A 20 2.11 9.25 4.68
C ASN A 20 1.70 8.26 3.59
N VAL A 21 0.79 7.34 3.93
CA VAL A 21 0.23 6.35 3.01
C VAL A 21 -1.28 6.46 3.08
N ALA A 22 -1.97 6.51 1.94
CA ALA A 22 -3.41 6.36 1.86
C ALA A 22 -3.75 4.87 1.69
N PRO A 23 -4.20 4.15 2.73
CA PRO A 23 -4.38 2.70 2.67
C PRO A 23 -5.35 2.25 1.58
N GLN A 24 -6.37 3.07 1.29
CA GLN A 24 -7.34 2.83 0.23
C GLN A 24 -6.69 2.82 -1.15
N LEU A 25 -5.73 3.74 -1.42
CA LEU A 25 -5.02 3.75 -2.70
C LEU A 25 -4.13 2.50 -2.86
N VAL A 26 -3.49 2.06 -1.79
CA VAL A 26 -2.68 0.83 -1.79
C VAL A 26 -3.57 -0.40 -2.02
N SER A 27 -4.76 -0.44 -1.42
CA SER A 27 -5.73 -1.52 -1.64
C SER A 27 -6.22 -1.57 -3.09
N THR A 28 -6.52 -0.41 -3.69
CA THR A 28 -6.92 -0.33 -5.11
C THR A 28 -5.78 -0.79 -6.02
N ALA A 29 -4.55 -0.33 -5.76
CA ALA A 29 -3.38 -0.75 -6.51
C ALA A 29 -3.13 -2.26 -6.43
N ALA A 30 -3.35 -2.88 -5.25
CA ALA A 30 -3.28 -4.34 -5.10
C ALA A 30 -4.33 -5.07 -5.94
N ALA A 31 -5.57 -4.56 -5.97
CA ALA A 31 -6.63 -5.12 -6.81
C ALA A 31 -6.32 -5.01 -8.31
N ASP A 32 -5.77 -3.87 -8.75
CA ASP A 32 -5.37 -3.68 -10.15
C ASP A 32 -4.18 -4.58 -10.53
N ALA A 33 -3.19 -4.72 -9.64
CA ALA A 33 -2.08 -5.65 -9.84
C ALA A 33 -2.54 -7.11 -9.93
N ALA A 34 -3.59 -7.50 -9.18
CA ALA A 34 -4.22 -8.81 -9.29
C ALA A 34 -4.90 -9.02 -10.65
N ARG A 35 -5.62 -8.02 -11.15
CA ARG A 35 -6.25 -8.06 -12.49
C ARG A 35 -5.22 -8.21 -13.60
N ILE A 36 -4.11 -7.44 -13.52
CA ILE A 36 -2.99 -7.55 -14.47
C ILE A 36 -2.39 -8.96 -14.42
N GLY A 37 -2.14 -9.50 -13.21
CA GLY A 37 -1.63 -10.86 -13.05
C GLY A 37 -2.54 -11.92 -13.68
N SER A 38 -3.86 -11.79 -13.52
CA SER A 38 -4.85 -12.68 -14.15
C SER A 38 -4.82 -12.62 -15.69
N ALA A 39 -4.75 -11.40 -16.25
CA ALA A 39 -4.64 -11.22 -17.70
C ALA A 39 -3.35 -11.84 -18.26
N ILE A 40 -2.23 -11.66 -17.56
CA ILE A 40 -0.94 -12.28 -17.91
C ILE A 40 -1.03 -13.81 -17.85
N ASN A 41 -1.66 -14.38 -16.82
CA ASN A 41 -1.80 -15.83 -16.70
C ASN A 41 -2.66 -16.43 -17.82
N THR A 42 -3.70 -15.70 -18.24
CA THR A 42 -4.52 -16.07 -19.40
C THR A 42 -3.67 -16.08 -20.67
N ALA A 43 -2.86 -15.05 -20.89
CA ALA A 43 -1.94 -14.98 -22.02
C ALA A 43 -0.88 -16.11 -22.00
N ASN A 44 -0.30 -16.39 -20.83
CA ASN A 44 0.66 -17.50 -20.64
C ASN A 44 0.04 -18.84 -21.00
N THR A 45 -1.21 -19.07 -20.58
CA THR A 45 -1.95 -20.30 -20.90
C THR A 45 -2.16 -20.42 -22.42
N ALA A 46 -2.57 -19.34 -23.09
CA ALA A 46 -2.72 -19.33 -24.55
C ALA A 46 -1.39 -19.60 -25.27
N ALA A 47 -0.28 -19.07 -24.74
CA ALA A 47 1.05 -19.27 -25.29
C ALA A 47 1.55 -20.73 -25.18
N ALA A 48 0.87 -21.63 -24.46
CA ALA A 48 1.27 -23.04 -24.36
C ALA A 48 1.32 -23.75 -25.73
N ALA A 49 0.52 -23.28 -26.71
CA ALA A 49 0.56 -23.79 -28.08
C ALA A 49 1.94 -23.63 -28.75
N THR A 50 2.76 -22.67 -28.32
CA THR A 50 4.12 -22.46 -28.84
C THR A 50 5.08 -23.60 -28.50
N THR A 51 4.71 -24.51 -27.59
CA THR A 51 5.51 -25.70 -27.25
C THR A 51 5.36 -26.83 -28.26
N GLN A 52 4.36 -26.77 -29.14
CA GLN A 52 3.98 -27.83 -30.08
C GLN A 52 4.13 -27.38 -31.54
N VAL A 53 5.17 -26.58 -31.83
CA VAL A 53 5.44 -26.12 -33.21
C VAL A 53 5.80 -27.32 -34.09
N LEU A 54 5.11 -27.44 -35.21
CA LEU A 54 5.35 -28.50 -36.21
C LEU A 54 6.46 -28.06 -37.18
N ALA A 55 7.26 -29.03 -37.64
CA ALA A 55 8.24 -28.80 -38.69
C ALA A 55 7.55 -28.39 -40.00
N ALA A 56 8.08 -27.36 -40.67
CA ALA A 56 7.51 -26.84 -41.92
C ALA A 56 7.66 -27.84 -43.09
N ALA A 57 8.72 -28.65 -43.07
CA ALA A 57 8.99 -29.74 -43.99
C ALA A 57 9.73 -30.88 -43.28
N GLN A 58 9.93 -32.01 -43.98
CA GLN A 58 10.54 -33.23 -43.45
C GLN A 58 12.08 -33.20 -43.44
N ASP A 59 12.69 -32.03 -43.68
CA ASP A 59 14.13 -31.88 -43.62
C ASP A 59 14.62 -31.64 -42.18
N GLU A 60 15.90 -31.92 -41.97
CA GLU A 60 16.54 -31.81 -40.66
C GLU A 60 16.55 -30.37 -40.13
N VAL A 61 16.64 -29.35 -41.01
CA VAL A 61 16.66 -27.94 -40.60
C VAL A 61 15.28 -27.52 -40.10
N SER A 62 14.21 -27.84 -40.82
CA SER A 62 12.83 -27.62 -40.37
C SER A 62 12.53 -28.32 -39.04
N THR A 63 13.00 -29.55 -38.88
CA THR A 63 12.85 -30.32 -37.65
C THR A 63 13.60 -29.67 -36.49
N ALA A 64 14.84 -29.24 -36.70
CA ALA A 64 15.66 -28.58 -35.69
C ALA A 64 15.07 -27.23 -35.27
N ILE A 65 14.53 -26.44 -36.21
CA ILE A 65 13.88 -25.16 -35.93
C ILE A 65 12.61 -25.37 -35.09
N ALA A 66 11.77 -26.35 -35.45
CA ALA A 66 10.58 -26.69 -34.65
C ALA A 66 10.95 -27.12 -33.23
N ALA A 67 11.99 -27.95 -33.08
CA ALA A 67 12.50 -28.36 -31.77
C ALA A 67 13.04 -27.19 -30.94
N LEU A 68 13.75 -26.24 -31.57
CA LEU A 68 14.25 -25.03 -30.91
C LEU A 68 13.10 -24.20 -30.35
N PHE A 69 12.07 -23.91 -31.15
CA PHE A 69 10.90 -23.16 -30.69
C PHE A 69 10.11 -23.90 -29.62
N GLY A 70 9.95 -25.22 -29.75
CA GLY A 70 9.34 -26.05 -28.71
C GLY A 70 10.08 -25.94 -27.38
N SER A 71 11.41 -26.08 -27.38
CA SER A 71 12.26 -25.92 -26.19
C SER A 71 12.15 -24.50 -25.61
N HIS A 72 12.17 -23.47 -26.45
CA HIS A 72 11.99 -22.09 -26.01
C HIS A 72 10.63 -21.87 -25.35
N GLY A 73 9.55 -22.39 -25.94
CA GLY A 73 8.21 -22.35 -25.37
C GLY A 73 8.14 -23.05 -24.01
N GLN A 74 8.80 -24.19 -23.85
CA GLN A 74 8.85 -24.90 -22.56
C GLN A 74 9.58 -24.09 -21.48
N HIS A 75 10.72 -23.48 -21.81
CA HIS A 75 11.42 -22.58 -20.90
C HIS A 75 10.58 -21.35 -20.54
N TYR A 76 9.91 -20.75 -21.52
CA TYR A 76 8.99 -19.65 -21.29
C TYR A 76 7.88 -20.04 -20.29
N GLN A 77 7.22 -21.19 -20.49
CA GLN A 77 6.17 -21.67 -19.57
C GLN A 77 6.70 -21.89 -18.15
N ALA A 78 7.89 -22.48 -18.01
CA ALA A 78 8.50 -22.72 -16.71
C ALA A 78 8.81 -21.42 -15.95
N ILE A 79 9.32 -20.39 -16.65
CA ILE A 79 9.59 -19.07 -16.07
C ILE A 79 8.27 -18.36 -15.76
N SER A 80 7.30 -18.40 -16.66
CA SER A 80 5.99 -17.78 -16.49
C SER A 80 5.26 -18.31 -15.24
N ALA A 81 5.37 -19.60 -14.95
CA ALA A 81 4.83 -20.19 -13.71
C ALA A 81 5.51 -19.62 -12.45
N GLN A 82 6.84 -19.44 -12.47
CA GLN A 82 7.56 -18.83 -11.35
C GLN A 82 7.18 -17.36 -11.14
N VAL A 83 7.04 -16.61 -12.23
CA VAL A 83 6.62 -15.20 -12.20
C VAL A 83 5.19 -15.08 -11.67
N ALA A 84 4.27 -15.97 -12.07
CA ALA A 84 2.90 -15.98 -11.55
C ALA A 84 2.87 -16.18 -10.02
N ALA A 85 3.62 -17.15 -9.51
CA ALA A 85 3.73 -17.39 -8.07
C ALA A 85 4.35 -16.20 -7.30
N TYR A 86 5.31 -15.50 -7.91
CA TYR A 86 5.86 -14.27 -7.34
C TYR A 86 4.83 -13.14 -7.31
N GLN A 87 4.11 -12.93 -8.41
CA GLN A 87 3.08 -11.90 -8.53
C GLN A 87 1.98 -12.08 -7.49
N GLU A 88 1.55 -13.31 -7.24
CA GLU A 88 0.56 -13.62 -6.19
C GLU A 88 1.06 -13.19 -4.79
N ARG A 89 2.31 -13.53 -4.45
CA ARG A 89 2.93 -13.14 -3.18
C ARG A 89 3.09 -11.63 -3.07
N PHE A 90 3.43 -10.96 -4.17
CA PHE A 90 3.53 -9.50 -4.24
C PHE A 90 2.18 -8.82 -3.94
N VAL A 91 1.10 -9.26 -4.58
CA VAL A 91 -0.26 -8.76 -4.34
C VAL A 91 -0.70 -9.02 -2.90
N LEU A 92 -0.42 -10.21 -2.36
CA LEU A 92 -0.70 -10.56 -0.97
C LEU A 92 0.04 -9.63 0.01
N ALA A 93 1.33 -9.37 -0.23
CA ALA A 93 2.12 -8.49 0.62
C ALA A 93 1.61 -7.04 0.58
N LEU A 94 1.24 -6.55 -0.61
CA LEU A 94 0.69 -5.19 -0.78
C LEU A 94 -0.65 -5.02 -0.06
N SER A 95 -1.49 -6.06 -0.09
CA SER A 95 -2.79 -6.08 0.60
C SER A 95 -2.63 -6.12 2.13
N GLN A 96 -1.63 -6.84 2.64
CA GLN A 96 -1.31 -6.85 4.08
C GLN A 96 -0.72 -5.52 4.54
N ALA A 97 0.09 -4.87 3.72
CA ALA A 97 0.66 -3.57 4.03
C ALA A 97 -0.43 -2.50 4.20
N SER A 98 -1.44 -2.46 3.30
CA SER A 98 -2.56 -1.52 3.43
C SER A 98 -3.33 -1.70 4.73
N SER A 99 -3.60 -2.95 5.13
CA SER A 99 -4.25 -3.26 6.41
C SER A 99 -3.41 -2.79 7.60
N THR A 100 -2.10 -2.99 7.57
CA THR A 100 -1.18 -2.57 8.64
C THR A 100 -1.15 -1.04 8.79
N TYR A 101 -1.11 -0.29 7.69
CA TYR A 101 -1.17 1.18 7.74
C TYR A 101 -2.52 1.68 8.27
N ALA A 102 -3.64 1.04 7.89
CA ALA A 102 -4.95 1.40 8.43
C ALA A 102 -5.05 1.15 9.95
N VAL A 103 -4.47 0.06 10.45
CA VAL A 103 -4.43 -0.24 11.88
C VAL A 103 -3.53 0.76 12.63
N ALA A 104 -2.39 1.15 12.06
CA ALA A 104 -1.49 2.14 12.66
C ALA A 104 -2.14 3.53 12.79
N GLU A 105 -2.87 3.97 11.76
CA GLU A 105 -3.70 5.18 11.80
C GLU A 105 -4.73 5.11 12.94
N ALA A 106 -5.49 4.01 13.04
CA ALA A 106 -6.50 3.83 14.08
C ALA A 106 -5.90 3.81 15.51
N ALA A 107 -4.76 3.13 15.68
CA ALA A 107 -4.04 3.08 16.94
C ALA A 107 -3.49 4.45 17.37
N SER A 108 -3.15 5.32 16.40
CA SER A 108 -2.67 6.68 16.66
C SER A 108 -3.82 7.66 16.93
N ALA A 109 -4.98 7.48 16.30
CA ALA A 109 -6.15 8.35 16.46
C ALA A 109 -6.90 8.12 17.79
N THR A 110 -6.96 6.89 18.28
CA THR A 110 -7.74 6.52 19.48
C THR A 110 -7.29 7.26 20.75
N PRO A 111 -5.98 7.35 21.08
CA PRO A 111 -5.53 8.11 22.25
C PRO A 111 -5.85 9.60 22.14
N LEU A 112 -5.78 10.18 20.93
CA LEU A 112 -6.10 11.59 20.72
C LEU A 112 -7.60 11.85 20.95
N GLN A 113 -8.47 10.95 20.48
CA GLN A 113 -9.91 11.05 20.73
C GLN A 113 -10.22 10.96 22.23
N ASN A 114 -9.57 10.04 22.96
CA ASN A 114 -9.75 9.92 24.41
C ASN A 114 -9.35 11.20 25.16
N VAL A 115 -8.27 11.87 24.72
CA VAL A 115 -7.86 13.16 25.29
C VAL A 115 -8.88 14.25 24.97
N LEU A 116 -9.39 14.31 23.74
CA LEU A 116 -10.44 15.26 23.36
C LEU A 116 -11.72 15.03 24.18
N ASP A 117 -12.12 13.77 24.38
CA ASP A 117 -13.30 13.42 25.17
C ASP A 117 -13.12 13.79 26.64
N ALA A 118 -11.92 13.55 27.22
CA ALA A 118 -11.58 13.94 28.58
C ALA A 118 -11.57 15.47 28.79
N ILE A 119 -11.15 16.25 27.80
CA ILE A 119 -11.19 17.72 27.82
C ILE A 119 -12.63 18.23 27.61
N ASN A 120 -13.37 17.60 26.70
CA ASN A 120 -14.73 18.00 26.36
C ASN A 120 -15.73 17.68 27.50
N ALA A 121 -15.52 16.63 28.30
CA ALA A 121 -16.45 16.23 29.36
C ALA A 121 -16.68 17.32 30.44
N PRO A 122 -15.64 17.93 31.05
CA PRO A 122 -15.83 19.07 31.96
C PRO A 122 -16.52 20.26 31.29
N VAL A 123 -16.18 20.55 30.03
CA VAL A 123 -16.76 21.70 29.33
C VAL A 123 -18.23 21.46 29.01
N GLN A 124 -18.61 20.27 28.55
CA GLN A 124 -20.01 19.90 28.36
C GLN A 124 -20.81 20.02 29.66
N SER A 125 -20.26 19.56 30.78
CA SER A 125 -20.90 19.67 32.09
C SER A 125 -21.13 21.13 32.52
N LEU A 126 -20.22 22.04 32.17
CA LEU A 126 -20.29 23.45 32.59
C LEU A 126 -21.06 24.35 31.63
N THR A 127 -21.19 23.94 30.36
CA THR A 127 -21.66 24.84 29.29
C THR A 127 -22.72 24.22 28.37
N GLY A 128 -23.14 22.97 28.64
CA GLY A 128 -24.17 22.25 27.90
C GLY A 128 -23.76 21.79 26.49
N ALA A 129 -22.54 22.11 26.03
CA ALA A 129 -22.06 21.75 24.69
C ALA A 129 -20.54 21.48 24.67
N PRO A 130 -20.05 20.56 23.81
CA PRO A 130 -18.63 20.31 23.61
C PRO A 130 -17.90 21.54 23.05
N ILE A 131 -16.60 21.65 23.31
CA ILE A 131 -15.76 22.75 22.79
C ILE A 131 -15.76 22.72 21.26
N ASP A 132 -15.64 21.53 20.66
CA ASP A 132 -15.59 21.36 19.21
C ASP A 132 -16.87 21.84 18.52
N ARG A 133 -18.00 21.71 19.21
CA ARG A 133 -19.30 22.19 18.73
C ARG A 133 -19.35 23.72 18.74
N ARG A 134 -18.99 24.34 19.88
CA ARG A 134 -18.92 25.80 19.98
C ARG A 134 -17.89 26.41 19.04
N ARG A 135 -16.76 25.76 18.78
CA ARG A 135 -15.76 26.26 17.81
C ARG A 135 -16.38 26.44 16.42
N ARG A 136 -17.20 25.47 15.97
CA ARG A 136 -17.91 25.54 14.68
C ARG A 136 -19.07 26.55 14.68
N GLU A 137 -19.71 26.75 15.83
CA GLU A 137 -20.83 27.70 15.98
C GLU A 137 -20.37 29.16 16.19
N THR A 138 -19.16 29.39 16.74
CA THR A 138 -18.63 30.73 17.07
C THR A 138 -17.75 31.32 15.95
N GLY A 139 -17.50 30.58 14.86
CA GLY A 139 -16.84 31.09 13.64
C GLY A 139 -15.43 31.65 13.84
N ILE A 140 -14.68 31.13 14.83
CA ILE A 140 -13.37 31.67 15.25
C ILE A 140 -12.26 31.37 14.22
N ASP A 141 -12.57 30.63 13.15
CA ASP A 141 -11.77 30.39 11.94
C ASP A 141 -12.01 31.43 10.83
N GLY A 142 -12.81 32.48 11.08
CA GLY A 142 -13.05 33.55 10.09
C GLY A 142 -13.91 33.11 8.90
N THR A 143 -14.55 31.94 8.96
CA THR A 143 -15.58 31.54 8.01
C THR A 143 -16.91 31.54 8.73
N GLY A 144 -17.49 32.74 8.88
CA GLY A 144 -18.86 32.86 9.32
C GLY A 144 -19.79 32.26 8.27
N GLN A 145 -20.35 31.09 8.54
CA GLN A 145 -21.71 30.75 8.13
C GLN A 145 -22.36 29.88 9.20
N ALA A 146 -23.23 30.53 9.98
CA ALA A 146 -24.39 29.87 10.57
C ALA A 146 -25.59 30.16 9.67
N GLY A 147 -26.33 29.11 9.29
CA GLY A 147 -27.72 29.22 8.86
C GLY A 147 -28.10 28.42 7.61
N GLY A 148 -29.02 27.47 7.80
CA GLY A 148 -29.83 26.85 6.73
C GLY A 148 -29.57 25.38 6.51
#